data_AF-A0A535SF60-F1
#
_entry.id   AF-A0A535SF60-F1
#
_cell.length_a   1.000
_cell.length_b   1.000
_cell.length_c   1.000
_cell.angle_alpha   90.00
_cell.angle_beta   90.00
_cell.angle_gamma   90.00
#
_symmetry.space_group_name_H-M   'P 1'
#
loop_
_entity.id
_entity.type
_entity.pdbx_description
1 polymer ?
#
loop_
_entity_poly.entity_id
_entity_poly.type
_entity_poly.pdbx_seq_one_letter_code
_entity_poly.pdbx_strand_id
1 'polypeptide(L)'
;MTYLPNADAERAEMLAALELETVDGLFKHLPESLRINRVDLPEPLSEVELVQYFRELGRLNVRIPPSHSFLGAGASRRFSPAIVNQVISRPDFYTTYTPYQAEASQGTLQATYEFQSMITLLTGLDVANASLYDGATSLAEAAAMAVAHTSRQNVVVAGALHPEYAQVLETYAQAQHYEILRVPNGPDGRVDTAKLEPAVTATTAAVIVQQPNFYGVLEDPRPIS
;
A
#
# COMPACT_ATOMS: atom_id res chain seq x y z
N MET A 1 -5.01 18.37 24.77
CA MET A 1 -4.36 19.47 24.03
C MET A 1 -5.16 19.71 22.76
N THR A 2 -5.40 20.96 22.36
CA THR A 2 -6.14 21.29 21.13
C THR A 2 -5.17 21.83 20.08
N TYR A 3 -5.35 21.42 18.82
CA TYR A 3 -4.59 21.94 17.68
C TYR A 3 -5.34 23.07 16.96
N LEU A 4 -6.45 23.53 17.54
CA LEU A 4 -7.24 24.63 16.99
C LEU A 4 -6.43 25.93 17.12
N PRO A 5 -6.13 26.62 16.01
CA PRO A 5 -5.39 27.87 16.06
C PRO A 5 -6.28 29.04 16.51
N ASN A 6 -7.61 28.88 16.41
CA ASN A 6 -8.55 29.98 16.61
C ASN A 6 -8.78 30.29 18.09
N ALA A 7 -8.36 31.48 18.51
CA ALA A 7 -8.62 32.01 19.84
C ALA A 7 -10.12 32.33 20.04
N ASP A 8 -10.54 32.46 21.30
CA ASP A 8 -11.94 32.69 21.66
C ASP A 8 -12.53 33.94 20.99
N ALA A 9 -11.74 35.00 20.88
CA ALA A 9 -12.13 36.24 20.20
C ALA A 9 -12.35 36.04 18.69
N GLU A 10 -11.43 35.35 18.01
CA GLU A 10 -11.57 35.04 16.57
C GLU A 10 -12.79 34.16 16.31
N ARG A 11 -13.05 33.17 17.19
CA ARG A 11 -14.25 32.35 17.08
C ARG A 11 -15.53 33.18 17.25
N ALA A 12 -15.55 34.15 18.17
CA ALA A 12 -16.68 35.05 18.35
C ALA A 12 -16.90 35.95 17.13
N GLU A 13 -15.84 36.49 16.54
CA GLU A 13 -15.91 37.28 15.30
C GLU A 13 -16.43 36.46 14.12
N MET A 14 -15.92 35.23 13.94
CA MET A 14 -16.39 34.31 12.90
C MET A 14 -17.87 33.95 13.07
N LEU A 15 -18.32 33.70 14.31
CA LEU A 15 -19.73 33.41 14.61
C LEU A 15 -20.63 34.63 14.33
N ALA A 16 -20.21 35.83 14.72
CA ALA A 16 -20.92 37.06 14.44
C ALA A 16 -21.05 37.33 12.92
N ALA A 17 -19.98 37.08 12.15
CA ALA A 17 -19.99 37.21 10.70
C ALA A 17 -20.94 36.22 10.00
N LEU A 18 -21.21 35.07 10.64
CA LEU A 18 -22.17 34.07 10.17
C LEU A 18 -23.58 34.27 10.76
N GLU A 19 -23.79 35.31 11.56
CA GLU A 19 -25.05 35.56 12.29
C GLU A 19 -25.46 34.38 13.21
N LEU A 20 -24.46 33.74 13.84
CA LEU A 20 -24.64 32.62 14.77
C LEU A 20 -24.18 32.99 16.17
N GLU A 21 -24.88 32.47 17.19
CA GLU A 21 -24.51 32.66 18.60
C GLU A 21 -23.52 31.59 19.10
N THR A 22 -23.62 30.36 18.58
CA THR A 22 -22.81 29.21 19.01
C THR A 22 -22.39 28.36 17.83
N VAL A 23 -21.33 27.57 18.03
CA VAL A 23 -20.84 26.58 17.06
C VAL A 23 -21.93 25.55 16.71
N ASP A 24 -22.80 25.19 17.67
CA ASP A 24 -23.94 24.29 17.45
C ASP A 24 -24.91 24.83 16.38
N GLY A 25 -24.96 26.16 16.21
CA GLY A 25 -25.71 26.81 15.16
C GLY A 25 -25.34 26.36 13.74
N LEU A 26 -24.07 26.00 13.50
CA LEU A 26 -23.58 25.51 12.21
C LEU A 26 -24.26 24.20 11.78
N PHE A 27 -24.71 23.40 12.75
CA PHE A 27 -25.21 22.06 12.53
C PHE A 27 -26.74 21.96 12.53
N LYS A 28 -27.47 23.09 12.58
CA LYS A 28 -28.95 23.13 12.60
C LYS A 28 -29.62 22.37 11.45
N HIS A 29 -28.96 22.28 10.30
CA HIS A 29 -29.44 21.59 9.10
C HIS A 29 -29.38 20.05 9.21
N LEU A 30 -28.61 19.50 10.15
CA LEU A 30 -28.55 18.05 10.38
C LEU A 30 -29.80 17.57 11.11
N PRO A 31 -30.46 16.49 10.66
CA PRO A 31 -31.60 15.90 11.39
C PRO A 31 -31.22 15.55 12.82
N GLU A 32 -32.07 15.93 13.78
CA GLU A 32 -31.82 15.71 15.21
C GLU A 32 -31.61 14.23 15.56
N SER A 33 -32.34 13.34 14.89
CA SER A 33 -32.21 11.88 15.05
C SER A 33 -30.85 11.30 14.66
N LEU A 34 -30.05 12.05 13.88
CA LEU A 34 -28.70 11.65 13.46
C LEU A 34 -27.59 12.33 14.28
N ARG A 35 -27.94 13.23 15.21
CA ARG A 35 -26.97 13.91 16.06
C ARG A 35 -26.56 13.03 17.23
N ILE A 36 -25.26 13.01 17.50
CA ILE A 36 -24.68 12.27 18.61
C ILE A 36 -24.16 13.28 19.62
N ASN A 37 -24.63 13.21 20.86
CA ASN A 37 -24.28 14.17 21.90
C ASN A 37 -22.91 13.88 22.55
N ARG A 38 -22.45 12.63 22.48
CA ARG A 38 -21.15 12.20 23.01
C ARG A 38 -20.69 10.95 22.29
N VAL A 39 -19.40 10.90 21.99
CA VAL A 39 -18.70 9.66 21.67
C VAL A 39 -18.05 9.15 22.96
N ASP A 40 -18.23 7.86 23.26
CA ASP A 40 -17.62 7.24 24.44
C ASP A 40 -16.11 7.02 24.18
N LEU A 41 -15.32 8.03 24.52
CA LEU A 41 -13.86 8.03 24.39
C LEU A 41 -13.20 8.24 25.76
N PRO A 42 -11.96 7.72 25.96
CA PRO A 42 -11.16 8.05 27.13
C PRO A 42 -10.92 9.55 27.27
N GLU A 43 -10.62 9.98 28.49
CA GLU A 43 -10.22 11.36 28.76
C GLU A 43 -8.98 11.77 27.93
N PRO A 44 -8.91 13.02 27.47
CA PRO A 44 -7.81 13.47 26.63
C PRO A 44 -6.51 13.50 27.43
N LEU A 45 -5.46 12.94 26.83
CA LEU A 45 -4.11 13.02 27.35
C LEU A 45 -3.43 14.33 26.90
N SER A 46 -2.52 14.85 27.72
CA SER A 46 -1.50 15.78 27.25
C SER A 46 -0.55 15.08 26.27
N GLU A 47 0.22 15.86 25.50
CA GLU A 47 1.20 15.28 24.57
C GLU A 47 2.23 14.40 25.30
N VAL A 48 2.68 14.82 26.47
CA VAL A 48 3.65 14.06 27.28
C VAL A 48 3.06 12.72 27.72
N GLU A 49 1.83 12.72 28.21
CA GLU A 49 1.12 11.50 28.60
C GLU A 49 0.87 10.58 27.40
N LEU A 50 0.49 11.14 26.24
CA LEU A 50 0.25 10.38 25.02
C LEU A 50 1.52 9.70 24.50
N VAL A 51 2.64 10.43 24.48
CA VAL A 51 3.94 9.88 24.09
C VAL A 51 4.38 8.79 25.06
N GLN A 52 4.20 8.98 26.36
CA GLN A 52 4.52 7.96 27.37
C GLN A 52 3.64 6.71 27.21
N TYR A 53 2.34 6.90 26.97
CA TYR A 53 1.39 5.82 26.74
C TYR A 53 1.80 4.93 25.57
N PHE A 54 2.10 5.52 24.40
CA PHE A 54 2.54 4.73 23.24
C PHE A 54 3.92 4.11 23.42
N ARG A 55 4.83 4.74 24.18
CA ARG A 55 6.10 4.11 24.56
C ARG A 55 5.89 2.87 25.41
N GLU A 56 4.95 2.91 26.34
CA GLU A 56 4.63 1.76 27.20
C GLU A 56 3.97 0.64 26.40
N LEU A 57 3.00 0.95 25.54
CA LEU A 57 2.43 -0.04 24.61
C LEU A 57 3.53 -0.67 23.74
N GLY A 58 4.48 0.13 23.25
CA GLY A 58 5.60 -0.36 22.47
C GLY A 58 6.51 -1.35 23.22
N ARG A 59 6.57 -1.28 24.56
CA ARG A 59 7.35 -2.21 25.40
C ARG A 59 6.72 -3.59 25.52
N LEU A 60 5.43 -3.74 25.19
CA LEU A 60 4.76 -5.04 25.15
C LEU A 60 5.23 -5.90 23.96
N ASN A 61 5.85 -5.28 22.95
CA ASN A 61 6.40 -5.98 21.79
C ASN A 61 7.76 -6.60 22.10
N VAL A 62 8.00 -7.80 21.57
CA VAL A 62 9.33 -8.42 21.60
C VAL A 62 10.24 -7.73 20.58
N ARG A 63 11.28 -7.05 21.07
CA ARG A 63 12.26 -6.39 20.20
C ARG A 63 13.27 -7.40 19.67
N ILE A 64 13.17 -7.74 18.39
CA ILE A 64 14.14 -8.61 17.70
C ILE A 64 15.30 -7.73 17.18
N PRO A 65 16.55 -7.98 17.60
CA PRO A 65 17.70 -7.27 17.05
C PRO A 65 17.84 -7.45 15.54
N PRO A 66 18.40 -6.46 14.83
CA PRO A 66 18.76 -6.54 13.41
C PRO A 66 19.28 -7.88 12.93
N SER A 67 20.23 -8.44 13.69
CA SER A 67 21.00 -9.63 13.37
C SER A 67 20.23 -10.94 13.57
N HIS A 68 19.04 -10.90 14.16
CA HIS A 68 18.35 -12.10 14.66
C HIS A 68 17.01 -12.38 13.96
N SER A 69 16.57 -11.57 12.99
CA SER A 69 15.36 -11.85 12.21
C SER A 69 15.71 -12.46 10.86
N PHE A 70 15.31 -13.72 10.67
CA PHE A 70 15.48 -14.49 9.43
C PHE A 70 14.13 -14.96 8.84
N LEU A 71 13.03 -14.29 9.19
CA LEU A 71 11.67 -14.72 8.84
C LEU A 71 11.36 -14.63 7.34
N GLY A 72 11.92 -13.64 6.63
CA GLY A 72 11.77 -13.51 5.18
C GLY A 72 10.31 -13.29 4.74
N ALA A 73 9.85 -14.03 3.73
CA ALA A 73 8.47 -13.99 3.23
C ALA A 73 7.97 -12.55 2.92
N GLY A 74 8.63 -11.87 2.00
CA GLY A 74 8.26 -10.51 1.58
C GLY A 74 8.70 -9.38 2.54
N ALA A 75 8.92 -9.68 3.83
CA ALA A 75 9.40 -8.71 4.82
C ALA A 75 10.78 -9.10 5.37
N SER A 76 11.81 -8.35 4.99
CA SER A 76 13.16 -8.53 5.54
C SER A 76 13.69 -7.24 6.12
N ARG A 77 14.41 -7.34 7.23
CA ARG A 77 15.02 -6.18 7.85
C ARG A 77 16.26 -5.77 7.08
N ARG A 78 16.23 -4.59 6.45
CA ARG A 78 17.36 -4.02 5.71
C ARG A 78 18.02 -2.89 6.50
N PHE A 79 19.28 -2.62 6.20
CA PHE A 79 19.93 -1.38 6.66
C PHE A 79 19.27 -0.18 5.98
N SER A 80 18.76 0.76 6.78
CA SER A 80 18.27 2.05 6.28
C SER A 80 19.30 3.13 6.66
N PRO A 81 19.95 3.78 5.68
CA PRO A 81 20.87 4.88 5.96
C PRO A 81 20.19 6.00 6.75
N ALA A 82 20.89 6.57 7.74
CA ALA A 82 20.32 7.60 8.62
C ALA A 82 19.76 8.81 7.86
N ILE A 83 20.34 9.15 6.71
CA ILE A 83 19.88 10.23 5.84
C ILE A 83 18.45 10.01 5.33
N VAL A 84 18.00 8.76 5.15
CA VAL A 84 16.63 8.46 4.70
C VAL A 84 15.62 9.01 5.70
N ASN A 85 15.82 8.75 6.99
CA ASN A 85 14.94 9.26 8.05
C ASN A 85 14.92 10.79 8.08
N GLN A 86 16.07 11.43 7.87
CA GLN A 86 16.17 12.89 7.83
C GLN A 86 15.45 13.50 6.63
N VAL A 87 15.44 12.82 5.48
CA VAL A 87 14.72 13.27 4.28
C VAL A 87 13.21 13.10 4.46
N ILE A 88 12.75 11.91 4.86
CA ILE A 88 11.31 11.63 4.97
C ILE A 88 10.65 12.38 6.14
N SER A 89 11.44 12.88 7.11
CA SER A 89 10.93 13.70 8.21
C SER A 89 10.82 15.19 7.86
N ARG A 90 11.08 15.59 6.62
CA ARG A 90 10.90 16.98 6.20
C ARG A 90 9.43 17.27 5.91
N PRO A 91 8.86 18.37 6.45
CA PRO A 91 7.46 18.71 6.22
C PRO A 91 7.16 18.88 4.73
N ASP A 92 8.10 19.43 3.95
CA ASP A 92 7.97 19.58 2.49
C ASP A 92 7.77 18.26 1.71
N PHE A 93 7.94 17.10 2.36
CA PHE A 93 7.65 15.78 1.80
C PHE A 93 6.41 15.13 2.42
N TYR A 94 6.25 15.15 3.74
CA TYR A 94 5.19 14.39 4.40
C TYR A 94 3.88 15.17 4.62
N THR A 95 3.89 16.51 4.56
CA THR A 95 2.65 17.32 4.70
C THR A 95 2.05 17.74 3.37
N THR A 96 2.82 17.64 2.27
CA THR A 96 2.30 17.89 0.92
C THR A 96 1.33 16.80 0.48
N TYR A 97 0.35 17.15 -0.32
CA TYR A 97 -0.59 16.19 -0.91
C TYR A 97 -0.25 15.92 -2.38
N THR A 98 -1.13 15.19 -3.08
CA THR A 98 -1.01 14.90 -4.51
C THR A 98 -0.61 16.15 -5.29
N PRO A 99 0.44 16.08 -6.14
CA PRO A 99 1.04 17.25 -6.79
C PRO A 99 0.17 17.78 -7.97
N TYR A 100 -1.08 18.16 -7.70
CA TYR A 100 -2.00 18.71 -8.70
C TYR A 100 -1.55 20.08 -9.23
N GLN A 101 -0.77 20.83 -8.44
CA GLN A 101 -0.13 22.08 -8.86
C GLN A 101 1.34 21.80 -9.15
N ALA A 102 1.63 21.44 -10.40
CA ALA A 102 2.94 20.92 -10.80
C ALA A 102 4.07 21.93 -10.58
N GLU A 103 3.81 23.21 -10.85
CA GLU A 103 4.76 24.31 -10.71
C GLU A 103 5.21 24.50 -9.25
N ALA A 104 4.32 24.19 -8.29
CA ALA A 104 4.59 24.26 -6.86
C ALA A 104 5.09 22.93 -6.27
N SER A 105 5.20 21.87 -7.08
CA SER A 105 5.44 20.49 -6.59
C SER A 105 6.66 19.81 -7.24
N GLN A 106 7.57 20.58 -7.85
CA GLN A 106 8.69 20.04 -8.63
C GLN A 106 9.61 19.12 -7.81
N GLY A 107 9.78 19.36 -6.50
CA GLY A 107 10.58 18.47 -5.64
C GLY A 107 10.00 17.05 -5.55
N THR A 108 8.72 16.92 -5.25
CA THR A 108 8.01 15.64 -5.20
C THR A 108 7.95 14.98 -6.58
N LEU A 109 7.61 15.75 -7.62
CA LEU A 109 7.54 15.25 -9.00
C LEU A 109 8.88 14.72 -9.50
N GLN A 110 9.98 15.42 -9.20
CA GLN A 110 11.31 14.95 -9.54
C GLN A 110 11.66 13.66 -8.80
N ALA A 111 11.40 13.58 -7.49
CA ALA A 111 11.63 12.35 -6.71
C ALA A 111 10.80 11.18 -7.25
N THR A 112 9.55 11.42 -7.67
CA THR A 112 8.70 10.41 -8.33
C THR A 112 9.29 9.97 -9.68
N TYR A 113 9.76 10.91 -10.51
CA TYR A 113 10.39 10.59 -11.78
C TYR A 113 11.67 9.76 -11.60
N GLU A 114 12.50 10.09 -10.60
CA GLU A 114 13.69 9.33 -10.24
C GLU A 114 13.31 7.92 -9.76
N PHE A 115 12.25 7.78 -8.96
CA PHE A 115 11.71 6.47 -8.58
C PHE A 115 11.29 5.64 -9.80
N GLN A 116 10.51 6.22 -10.72
CA GLN A 116 10.08 5.54 -11.95
C GLN A 116 11.29 5.11 -12.80
N SER A 117 12.28 5.99 -12.91
CA SER A 117 13.54 5.70 -13.62
C SER A 117 14.31 4.56 -12.97
N MET A 118 14.40 4.51 -11.64
CA MET A 118 15.04 3.41 -10.92
C MET A 118 14.30 2.08 -11.13
N ILE A 119 12.96 2.08 -11.13
CA ILE A 119 12.16 0.86 -11.35
C ILE A 119 12.28 0.35 -12.79
N THR A 120 12.29 1.24 -13.80
CA THR A 120 12.50 0.84 -15.19
C THR A 120 13.91 0.26 -15.40
N LEU A 121 14.95 0.88 -14.82
CA LEU A 121 16.31 0.34 -14.86
C LEU A 121 16.44 -1.01 -14.15
N LEU A 122 15.73 -1.20 -13.03
CA LEU A 122 15.77 -2.44 -12.26
C LEU A 122 15.04 -3.60 -12.97
N THR A 123 13.89 -3.30 -13.59
CA THR A 123 13.03 -4.31 -14.23
C THR A 123 13.36 -4.53 -15.71
N GLY A 124 14.05 -3.58 -16.35
CA GLY A 124 14.30 -3.59 -17.79
C GLY A 124 13.05 -3.29 -18.64
N LEU A 125 11.98 -2.75 -18.04
CA LEU A 125 10.74 -2.38 -18.73
C LEU A 125 10.73 -0.88 -19.11
N ASP A 126 9.92 -0.52 -20.11
CA ASP A 126 9.90 0.82 -20.68
C ASP A 126 9.29 1.89 -19.75
N VAL A 127 8.34 1.51 -18.90
CA VAL A 127 7.58 2.45 -18.05
C VAL A 127 7.30 1.88 -16.67
N ALA A 128 7.23 2.76 -15.67
CA ALA A 128 6.78 2.46 -14.32
C ALA A 128 5.85 3.56 -13.82
N ASN A 129 4.85 3.21 -13.02
CA ASN A 129 3.97 4.18 -12.37
C ASN A 129 4.62 4.77 -11.10
N ALA A 130 3.93 5.71 -10.46
CA ALA A 130 4.38 6.38 -9.24
C ALA A 130 4.14 5.54 -7.96
N SER A 131 4.35 4.22 -8.02
CA SER A 131 4.04 3.22 -6.98
C SER A 131 2.58 2.78 -6.90
N LEU A 132 2.36 1.70 -6.14
CA LEU A 132 1.09 1.18 -5.66
C LEU A 132 1.23 0.86 -4.16
N TYR A 133 0.16 0.43 -3.51
CA TYR A 133 0.13 0.25 -2.05
C TYR A 133 1.11 -0.80 -1.54
N ASP A 134 1.13 -1.98 -2.17
CA ASP A 134 2.03 -3.09 -1.84
C ASP A 134 2.23 -4.01 -3.05
N GLY A 135 3.06 -5.04 -2.91
CA GLY A 135 3.29 -5.99 -3.99
C GLY A 135 2.09 -6.91 -4.29
N ALA A 136 1.21 -7.16 -3.32
CA ALA A 136 0.05 -8.03 -3.49
C ALA A 136 -1.01 -7.37 -4.38
N THR A 137 -1.35 -6.12 -4.08
CA THR A 137 -2.25 -5.27 -4.89
C THR A 137 -1.61 -4.95 -6.24
N SER A 138 -0.29 -4.72 -6.29
CA SER A 138 0.42 -4.56 -7.58
C SER A 138 0.28 -5.77 -8.49
N LEU A 139 0.37 -6.99 -7.94
CA LEU A 139 0.17 -8.22 -8.70
C LEU A 139 -1.26 -8.34 -9.23
N ALA A 140 -2.24 -8.01 -8.39
CA ALA A 140 -3.64 -8.05 -8.77
C ALA A 140 -3.97 -7.05 -9.88
N GLU A 141 -3.44 -5.83 -9.81
CA GLU A 141 -3.58 -4.82 -10.87
C GLU A 141 -2.89 -5.25 -12.17
N ALA A 142 -1.73 -5.91 -12.09
CA ALA A 142 -1.07 -6.46 -13.27
C ALA A 142 -1.90 -7.56 -13.95
N ALA A 143 -2.53 -8.45 -13.16
CA ALA A 143 -3.42 -9.48 -13.67
C ALA A 143 -4.67 -8.87 -14.33
N ALA A 144 -5.30 -7.91 -13.66
CA ALA A 144 -6.44 -7.15 -14.18
C ALA A 144 -6.11 -6.44 -15.50
N MET A 145 -4.96 -5.77 -15.57
CA MET A 145 -4.48 -5.10 -16.78
C MET A 145 -4.29 -6.09 -17.93
N ALA A 146 -3.72 -7.27 -17.68
CA ALA A 146 -3.55 -8.30 -18.71
C ALA A 146 -4.89 -8.87 -19.20
N VAL A 147 -5.83 -9.13 -18.30
CA VAL A 147 -7.20 -9.57 -18.62
C VAL A 147 -7.91 -8.52 -19.48
N ALA A 148 -7.84 -7.24 -19.08
CA ALA A 148 -8.44 -6.14 -19.84
C ALA A 148 -7.79 -5.97 -21.23
N HIS A 149 -6.46 -6.04 -21.32
CA HIS A 149 -5.74 -5.86 -22.57
C HIS A 149 -6.00 -7.00 -23.57
N THR A 150 -6.05 -8.24 -23.09
CA THR A 150 -6.21 -9.43 -23.95
C THR A 150 -7.68 -9.81 -24.18
N SER A 151 -8.61 -9.28 -23.38
CA SER A 151 -10.02 -9.72 -23.30
C SER A 151 -10.19 -11.21 -22.96
N ARG A 152 -9.16 -11.84 -22.40
CA ARG A 152 -9.15 -13.24 -21.98
C ARG A 152 -9.40 -13.34 -20.49
N GLN A 153 -10.06 -14.40 -20.05
CA GLN A 153 -10.61 -14.50 -18.69
C GLN A 153 -9.83 -15.43 -17.76
N ASN A 154 -8.66 -15.95 -18.15
CA ASN A 154 -7.91 -16.89 -17.32
C ASN A 154 -6.51 -16.37 -17.03
N VAL A 155 -6.06 -16.43 -15.78
CA VAL A 155 -4.69 -16.10 -15.36
C VAL A 155 -4.07 -17.34 -14.73
N VAL A 156 -2.87 -17.71 -15.19
CA VAL A 156 -2.14 -18.86 -14.66
C VAL A 156 -1.11 -18.38 -13.64
N VAL A 157 -1.15 -18.89 -12.41
CA VAL A 157 -0.11 -18.68 -11.40
C VAL A 157 0.80 -19.91 -11.41
N ALA A 158 2.04 -19.70 -11.82
CA ALA A 158 3.03 -20.75 -11.95
C ALA A 158 3.98 -20.78 -10.74
N GLY A 159 4.00 -21.91 -10.05
CA GLY A 159 4.91 -22.18 -8.94
C GLY A 159 4.52 -21.51 -7.61
N ALA A 160 5.53 -21.27 -6.76
CA ALA A 160 5.34 -20.81 -5.39
C ALA A 160 5.17 -19.28 -5.31
N LEU A 161 3.94 -18.80 -5.52
CA LEU A 161 3.58 -17.42 -5.21
C LEU A 161 3.43 -17.21 -3.69
N HIS A 162 3.77 -16.02 -3.20
CA HIS A 162 3.52 -15.62 -1.82
C HIS A 162 2.05 -15.85 -1.44
N PRO A 163 1.73 -16.53 -0.32
CA PRO A 163 0.38 -16.95 0.01
C PRO A 163 -0.59 -15.75 0.15
N GLU A 164 -0.14 -14.66 0.78
CA GLU A 164 -0.96 -13.44 0.91
C GLU A 164 -1.18 -12.74 -0.44
N TYR A 165 -0.20 -12.75 -1.35
CA TYR A 165 -0.37 -12.16 -2.68
C TYR A 165 -1.39 -12.96 -3.48
N ALA A 166 -1.36 -14.27 -3.31
CA ALA A 166 -2.29 -15.18 -3.95
C ALA A 166 -3.73 -15.01 -3.40
N GLN A 167 -3.90 -14.74 -2.10
CA GLN A 167 -5.21 -14.41 -1.51
C GLN A 167 -5.76 -13.08 -2.04
N VAL A 168 -4.92 -12.05 -2.13
CA VAL A 168 -5.33 -10.75 -2.70
C VAL A 168 -5.69 -10.90 -4.17
N LEU A 169 -4.89 -11.64 -4.94
CA LEU A 169 -5.16 -11.93 -6.35
C LEU A 169 -6.51 -12.64 -6.54
N GLU A 170 -6.83 -13.66 -5.72
CA GLU A 170 -8.12 -14.35 -5.75
C GLU A 170 -9.29 -13.41 -5.40
N THR A 171 -9.09 -12.51 -4.45
CA THR A 171 -10.11 -11.52 -4.05
C THR A 171 -10.43 -10.56 -5.20
N TYR A 172 -9.41 -10.07 -5.90
CA TYR A 172 -9.59 -9.20 -7.07
C TYR A 172 -10.20 -9.95 -8.24
N ALA A 173 -9.77 -11.20 -8.48
CA ALA A 173 -10.32 -12.06 -9.53
C ALA A 173 -11.83 -12.30 -9.36
N GLN A 174 -12.31 -12.49 -8.13
CA GLN A 174 -13.73 -12.62 -7.84
C GLN A 174 -14.52 -11.34 -8.20
N ALA A 175 -13.99 -10.17 -7.86
CA ALA A 175 -14.63 -8.89 -8.15
C ALA A 175 -14.63 -8.55 -9.65
N GLN A 176 -13.60 -8.99 -10.39
CA GLN A 176 -13.43 -8.69 -11.81
C GLN A 176 -13.87 -9.83 -12.75
N HIS A 177 -14.30 -10.96 -12.20
CA HIS A 177 -14.86 -12.11 -12.91
C HIS A 177 -13.90 -12.82 -13.89
N TYR A 178 -12.63 -12.96 -13.50
CA TYR A 178 -11.67 -13.82 -14.21
C TYR A 178 -11.23 -15.00 -13.34
N GLU A 179 -10.77 -16.08 -13.97
CA GLU A 179 -10.36 -17.32 -13.32
C GLU A 179 -8.86 -17.33 -13.00
N ILE A 180 -8.50 -17.90 -11.85
CA ILE A 180 -7.12 -18.19 -11.48
C ILE A 180 -6.87 -19.69 -11.57
N LEU A 181 -5.92 -20.09 -12.40
CA LEU A 181 -5.43 -21.47 -12.47
C LEU A 181 -4.05 -21.54 -11.82
N ARG A 182 -3.88 -22.41 -10.81
CA ARG A 182 -2.59 -22.59 -10.13
C ARG A 182 -1.87 -23.83 -10.64
N VAL A 183 -0.64 -23.65 -11.09
CA VAL A 183 0.28 -24.75 -11.45
C VAL A 183 1.22 -25.00 -10.27
N PRO A 184 1.24 -26.24 -9.72
CA PRO A 184 2.06 -26.54 -8.55
C PRO A 184 3.55 -26.54 -8.88
N ASN A 185 4.37 -26.48 -7.84
CA ASN A 185 5.81 -26.69 -7.98
C ASN A 185 6.13 -28.15 -8.32
N GLY A 186 7.23 -28.34 -9.02
CA GLY A 186 7.92 -29.62 -9.16
C GLY A 186 8.62 -30.05 -7.87
N PRO A 187 9.26 -31.23 -7.87
CA PRO A 187 9.90 -31.80 -6.68
C PRO A 187 11.12 -31.01 -6.18
N ASP A 188 11.71 -30.16 -7.02
CA ASP A 188 12.83 -29.28 -6.69
C ASP A 188 12.39 -27.88 -6.22
N GLY A 189 11.08 -27.67 -6.06
CA GLY A 189 10.51 -26.41 -5.59
C GLY A 189 10.39 -25.33 -6.67
N ARG A 190 10.73 -25.62 -7.93
CA ARG A 190 10.54 -24.74 -9.10
C ARG A 190 9.19 -24.99 -9.76
N VAL A 191 8.81 -24.17 -10.73
CA VAL A 191 7.63 -24.42 -11.56
C VAL A 191 7.71 -25.80 -12.24
N ASP A 192 6.64 -26.60 -12.16
CA ASP A 192 6.50 -27.84 -12.95
C ASP A 192 6.14 -27.48 -14.40
N THR A 193 7.17 -27.34 -15.25
CA THR A 193 7.02 -26.92 -16.66
C THR A 193 6.16 -27.88 -17.48
N ALA A 194 6.23 -29.18 -17.19
CA ALA A 194 5.39 -30.19 -17.85
C ALA A 194 3.89 -30.02 -17.54
N LYS A 195 3.55 -29.41 -16.39
CA LYS A 195 2.17 -29.04 -16.05
C LYS A 195 1.81 -27.60 -16.46
N LEU A 196 2.80 -26.74 -16.64
CA LEU A 196 2.58 -25.36 -17.08
C LEU A 196 2.10 -25.31 -18.53
N GLU A 197 2.77 -26.04 -19.44
CA GLU A 197 2.43 -26.06 -20.87
C GLU A 197 0.93 -26.34 -21.13
N PRO A 198 0.31 -27.41 -20.59
CA PRO A 198 -1.11 -27.67 -20.81
C PRO A 198 -2.05 -26.70 -20.06
N ALA A 199 -1.56 -25.97 -19.06
CA ALA A 199 -2.34 -24.98 -18.32
C ALA A 199 -2.47 -23.64 -19.07
N VAL A 200 -1.53 -23.35 -19.97
CA VAL A 200 -1.58 -22.16 -20.83
C VAL A 200 -2.38 -22.48 -22.09
N THR A 201 -3.52 -21.82 -22.25
CA THR A 201 -4.44 -22.07 -23.36
C THR A 201 -4.68 -20.78 -24.16
N ALA A 202 -5.49 -20.88 -25.22
CA ALA A 202 -5.92 -19.72 -25.99
C ALA A 202 -6.72 -18.68 -25.15
N THR A 203 -7.27 -19.08 -24.00
CA THR A 203 -8.01 -18.20 -23.08
C THR A 203 -7.15 -17.66 -21.94
N THR A 204 -5.84 -17.92 -21.92
CA THR A 204 -4.92 -17.39 -20.91
C THR A 204 -4.52 -15.95 -21.23
N ALA A 205 -4.86 -15.02 -20.33
CA ALA A 205 -4.49 -13.61 -20.38
C ALA A 205 -3.04 -13.36 -19.94
N ALA A 206 -2.60 -14.04 -18.88
CA ALA A 206 -1.26 -13.89 -18.32
C ALA A 206 -0.79 -15.15 -17.61
N VAL A 207 0.54 -15.29 -17.52
CA VAL A 207 1.23 -16.23 -16.64
C VAL A 207 2.00 -15.43 -15.59
N ILE A 208 1.74 -15.70 -14.32
CA ILE A 208 2.39 -15.07 -13.16
C ILE A 208 3.46 -16.02 -12.63
N VAL A 209 4.68 -15.52 -12.49
CA VAL A 209 5.81 -16.23 -11.87
C VAL A 209 6.45 -15.29 -10.86
N GLN A 210 6.75 -15.80 -9.66
CA GLN A 210 7.48 -15.03 -8.65
C GLN A 210 8.98 -15.36 -8.71
N GLN A 211 9.84 -14.35 -8.69
CA GLN A 211 11.30 -14.51 -8.76
C GLN A 211 12.04 -13.64 -7.71
N PRO A 212 12.78 -14.25 -6.76
CA PRO A 212 12.73 -15.66 -6.36
C PRO A 212 11.33 -16.06 -5.89
N ASN A 213 11.00 -17.34 -5.97
CA ASN A 213 9.71 -17.83 -5.51
C ASN A 213 9.59 -17.77 -3.97
N PHE A 214 8.42 -18.09 -3.43
CA PHE A 214 8.13 -17.96 -1.99
C PHE A 214 9.12 -18.73 -1.09
N TYR A 215 9.68 -19.84 -1.58
CA TYR A 215 10.67 -20.64 -0.85
C TYR A 215 12.11 -20.15 -1.03
N GLY A 216 12.32 -19.06 -1.78
CA GLY A 216 13.65 -18.53 -2.09
C GLY A 216 14.36 -19.26 -3.25
N VAL A 217 13.65 -20.13 -3.97
CA VAL A 217 14.19 -20.81 -5.15
C VAL A 217 14.08 -19.88 -6.36
N LEU A 218 15.18 -19.70 -7.09
CA LEU A 218 15.16 -18.96 -8.35
C LEU A 218 14.45 -19.78 -9.41
N GLU A 219 13.60 -19.21 -10.24
CA GLU A 219 13.00 -19.81 -11.42
C GLU A 219 13.86 -19.56 -12.67
N ASP A 220 13.85 -20.46 -13.66
CA ASP A 220 14.36 -20.16 -15.01
C ASP A 220 13.18 -19.59 -15.81
N PRO A 221 13.26 -18.35 -16.31
CA PRO A 221 12.13 -17.75 -17.03
C PRO A 221 12.00 -18.28 -18.47
N ARG A 222 13.03 -18.87 -19.07
CA ARG A 222 13.02 -19.29 -20.49
C ARG A 222 11.98 -20.36 -20.82
N PRO A 223 11.77 -21.40 -19.99
CA PRO A 223 10.71 -22.39 -20.22
C PRO A 223 9.29 -21.86 -20.02
N ILE A 224 9.15 -20.60 -19.56
CA ILE A 224 7.87 -19.98 -19.20
C ILE A 224 7.49 -18.88 -20.22
N SER A 225 8.43 -18.41 -21.07
CA SER A 225 8.23 -17.36 -22.08
C SER A 225 7.95 -17.88 -23.48
#